data_AF-A0A1I5NVD2-F1
#
_entry.id   AF-A0A1I5NVD2-F1
#
_cell.length_a   1.000
_cell.length_b   1.000
_cell.length_c   1.000
_cell.angle_alpha   90.00
_cell.angle_beta   90.00
_cell.angle_gamma   90.00
#
_symmetry.space_group_name_H-M   'P 1'
#
loop_
_entity.id
_entity.type
_entity.pdbx_description
1 polymer ?
#
loop_
_entity_poly.entity_id
_entity_poly.type
_entity_poly.pdbx_seq_one_letter_code
_entity_poly.pdbx_strand_id
1 'polypeptide(L)'
;MKKAFTLLELIFIVIVIGLLAAVGISHFINLKERTVIESMSYTVTTGLDLAVQNAINWMYLEGSSTFKLNDILIINEKELVPGLKWNYTTNGDYNKDGTYSLRDETYATPQVVLRITLNKSENVIKYRINCKNIKISTHEKLREMCIEKWGDEDIQEEVNF
;
A
#
# COMPACT_ATOMS: atom_id res chain seq x y z
N MET A 1 -20.05 0.71 50.32
CA MET A 1 -20.36 -0.72 50.12
C MET A 1 -19.83 -1.14 48.75
N LYS A 2 -18.83 -2.03 48.69
CA LYS A 2 -18.33 -2.56 47.40
C LYS A 2 -19.35 -3.61 46.92
N LYS A 3 -20.12 -3.29 45.88
CA LYS A 3 -20.95 -4.29 45.18
C LYS A 3 -19.99 -5.22 44.45
N ALA A 4 -19.75 -6.41 45.01
CA ALA A 4 -19.02 -7.45 44.30
C ALA A 4 -19.91 -7.93 43.15
N PHE A 5 -19.37 -7.92 41.93
CA PHE A 5 -20.02 -8.54 40.77
C PHE A 5 -20.28 -10.01 41.07
N THR A 6 -21.48 -10.49 40.75
CA THR A 6 -21.80 -11.91 40.90
C THR A 6 -21.08 -12.72 39.81
N LEU A 7 -20.70 -13.95 40.13
CA LEU A 7 -20.02 -14.83 39.17
C LEU A 7 -20.87 -15.09 37.91
N LEU A 8 -22.20 -15.14 38.07
CA LEU A 8 -23.13 -15.29 36.96
C LEU A 8 -23.10 -14.08 36.02
N GLU A 9 -23.13 -12.87 36.57
CA GLU A 9 -23.08 -11.62 35.80
C GLU A 9 -21.76 -11.50 35.02
N LEU A 10 -20.67 -11.99 35.59
CA LEU A 10 -19.37 -12.02 34.91
C LEU A 10 -19.37 -12.98 33.72
N ILE A 11 -19.98 -14.16 33.84
CA ILE A 11 -20.10 -15.12 32.72
C ILE A 11 -20.91 -14.52 31.57
N PHE A 12 -22.04 -13.86 31.87
CA PHE A 12 -22.87 -13.22 30.84
C PHE A 12 -22.09 -12.13 30.08
N ILE A 13 -21.31 -11.30 30.78
CA ILE A 13 -20.51 -10.25 30.15
C ILE A 13 -19.45 -10.84 29.21
N VAL A 14 -18.75 -11.90 29.62
CA VAL A 14 -17.74 -12.56 28.78
C VAL A 14 -18.36 -13.13 27.51
N ILE A 15 -19.55 -13.74 27.61
CA ILE A 15 -20.26 -14.29 26.46
C ILE A 15 -20.65 -13.18 25.46
N VAL A 16 -21.22 -12.08 25.95
CA VAL A 16 -21.65 -10.97 25.09
C VAL A 16 -20.45 -10.31 24.41
N ILE A 17 -19.35 -10.07 25.14
CA ILE A 17 -18.12 -9.51 24.56
C ILE A 17 -17.53 -10.47 23.51
N GLY A 18 -17.56 -11.78 23.76
CA GLY A 18 -17.09 -12.79 22.80
C GLY A 18 -17.87 -12.75 21.48
N LEU A 19 -19.20 -12.65 21.53
CA LEU A 19 -20.06 -12.55 20.35
C LEU A 19 -19.82 -11.25 19.57
N LEU A 20 -19.72 -10.11 20.28
CA LEU A 20 -19.44 -8.82 19.64
C LEU A 20 -18.05 -8.77 19.01
N ALA A 21 -17.04 -9.36 19.66
CA ALA A 21 -15.69 -9.44 19.13
C ALA A 21 -15.62 -10.24 17.82
N ALA A 22 -16.34 -11.36 17.71
CA ALA A 22 -16.36 -12.19 16.50
C ALA A 22 -16.84 -11.38 15.27
N VAL A 23 -17.91 -10.60 15.43
CA VAL A 23 -18.44 -9.76 14.35
C VAL A 23 -17.50 -8.58 14.06
N GLY A 24 -17.02 -7.90 15.11
CA GLY A 24 -16.16 -6.72 14.97
C GLY A 24 -14.83 -7.01 14.26
N ILE A 25 -14.19 -8.14 14.55
CA ILE A 25 -12.91 -8.53 13.93
C ILE A 25 -13.05 -8.71 12.42
N SER A 26 -14.09 -9.43 11.97
CA SER A 26 -14.32 -9.66 10.54
C SER A 26 -14.56 -8.36 9.76
N HIS A 27 -15.30 -7.41 10.35
CA HIS A 27 -15.55 -6.12 9.73
C HIS A 27 -14.27 -5.28 9.61
N PHE A 28 -13.42 -5.31 10.64
CA PHE A 28 -12.15 -4.59 10.65
C PHE A 28 -11.16 -5.09 9.59
N ILE A 29 -11.12 -6.40 9.32
CA ILE A 29 -10.27 -6.97 8.25
C ILE A 29 -10.68 -6.43 6.88
N ASN A 30 -11.97 -6.47 6.56
CA ASN A 30 -12.47 -5.97 5.26
C ASN A 30 -12.17 -4.46 5.07
N LEU A 31 -12.26 -3.66 6.15
CA LEU A 31 -11.93 -2.24 6.08
C LEU A 31 -10.45 -2.01 5.77
N LYS A 32 -9.55 -2.79 6.40
CA LYS A 32 -8.12 -2.68 6.11
C LYS A 32 -7.78 -3.04 4.67
N GLU A 33 -8.34 -4.12 4.15
CA GLU A 33 -8.13 -4.50 2.75
C GLU A 33 -8.63 -3.41 1.79
N ARG A 34 -9.78 -2.80 2.05
CA ARG A 34 -10.27 -1.64 1.27
C ARG A 34 -9.30 -0.46 1.33
N THR A 35 -8.76 -0.15 2.51
CA THR A 35 -7.78 0.95 2.64
C THR A 35 -6.50 0.69 1.87
N VAL A 36 -6.10 -0.56 1.63
CA VAL A 36 -4.96 -0.88 0.76
C VAL A 36 -5.25 -0.43 -0.67
N ILE A 37 -6.42 -0.79 -1.20
CA ILE A 37 -6.86 -0.42 -2.55
C ILE A 37 -7.00 1.10 -2.70
N GLU A 38 -7.55 1.76 -1.69
CA GLU A 38 -7.66 3.23 -1.68
C GLU A 38 -6.28 3.90 -1.62
N SER A 39 -5.36 3.39 -0.78
CA SER A 39 -3.98 3.88 -0.72
C SER A 39 -3.27 3.71 -2.05
N MET A 40 -3.34 2.53 -2.67
CA MET A 40 -2.75 2.27 -4.00
C MET A 40 -3.33 3.23 -5.04
N SER A 41 -4.65 3.40 -5.05
CA SER A 41 -5.33 4.33 -5.96
C SER A 41 -4.87 5.75 -5.76
N TYR A 42 -4.84 6.25 -4.53
CA TYR A 42 -4.43 7.61 -4.22
C TYR A 42 -2.98 7.85 -4.65
N THR A 43 -2.08 6.90 -4.39
CA THR A 43 -0.69 6.99 -4.81
C THR A 43 -0.56 7.06 -6.32
N VAL A 44 -1.29 6.23 -7.08
CA VAL A 44 -1.21 6.18 -8.54
C VAL A 44 -1.87 7.40 -9.20
N THR A 45 -3.04 7.84 -8.71
CA THR A 45 -3.75 8.95 -9.35
C THR A 45 -3.25 10.30 -8.89
N THR A 46 -3.19 10.54 -7.58
CA THR A 46 -2.90 11.87 -7.03
C THR A 46 -1.43 11.99 -6.63
N GLY A 47 -0.85 10.93 -6.08
CA GLY A 47 0.56 10.90 -5.70
C GLY A 47 1.48 11.11 -6.90
N LEU A 48 1.23 10.42 -8.02
CA LEU A 48 2.02 10.58 -9.23
C LEU A 48 1.88 11.98 -9.84
N ASP A 49 0.68 12.54 -9.91
CA ASP A 49 0.46 13.91 -10.41
C ASP A 49 1.25 14.95 -9.59
N LEU A 50 1.23 14.82 -8.27
CA LEU A 50 2.00 15.68 -7.37
C LEU A 50 3.52 15.45 -7.55
N ALA A 51 3.95 14.20 -7.69
CA ALA A 51 5.34 13.86 -7.89
C ALA A 51 5.89 14.42 -9.20
N VAL A 52 5.09 14.36 -10.28
CA VAL A 52 5.39 14.98 -11.57
C VAL A 52 5.56 16.49 -11.43
N GLN A 53 4.60 17.18 -10.80
CA GLN A 53 4.67 18.63 -10.59
C GLN A 53 5.91 19.02 -9.77
N ASN A 54 6.19 18.27 -8.70
CA ASN A 54 7.38 18.49 -7.88
C ASN A 54 8.66 18.22 -8.69
N ALA A 55 8.72 17.15 -9.48
CA ALA A 55 9.88 16.84 -10.31
C ALA A 55 10.16 17.95 -11.33
N ILE A 56 9.11 18.49 -11.99
CA ILE A 56 9.22 19.64 -12.89
C ILE A 56 9.77 20.85 -12.14
N ASN A 57 9.23 21.17 -10.97
CA ASN A 57 9.69 22.30 -10.17
C ASN A 57 11.18 22.15 -9.81
N TRP A 58 11.60 20.99 -9.31
CA TRP A 58 13.00 20.72 -8.97
C TRP A 58 13.93 20.82 -10.18
N MET A 59 13.55 20.23 -11.32
CA MET A 59 14.40 20.22 -12.51
C MET A 59 14.51 21.58 -13.19
N TYR A 60 13.38 22.25 -13.40
CA TYR A 60 13.33 23.42 -14.28
C TYR A 60 13.34 24.75 -13.53
N LEU A 61 12.75 24.81 -12.32
CA LEU A 61 12.68 26.05 -11.54
C LEU A 61 13.82 26.16 -10.55
N GLU A 62 14.21 25.05 -9.92
CA GLU A 62 15.31 25.02 -8.95
C GLU A 62 16.66 24.62 -9.57
N GLY A 63 16.65 24.09 -10.80
CA GLY A 63 17.86 23.72 -11.53
C GLY A 63 18.65 22.57 -10.89
N SER A 64 17.99 21.76 -10.06
CA SER A 64 18.63 20.67 -9.31
C SER A 64 18.13 19.30 -9.79
N SER A 65 19.08 18.44 -10.16
CA SER A 65 18.83 17.04 -10.52
C SER A 65 19.11 16.08 -9.36
N THR A 66 19.33 16.57 -8.14
CA THR A 66 19.74 15.74 -7.00
C THR A 66 18.58 15.06 -6.28
N PHE A 67 17.34 15.47 -6.53
CA PHE A 67 16.17 14.88 -5.89
C PHE A 67 15.98 13.41 -6.28
N LYS A 68 15.31 12.68 -5.40
CA LYS A 68 14.91 11.29 -5.57
C LYS A 68 13.40 11.16 -5.44
N LEU A 69 12.88 9.97 -5.77
CA LEU A 69 11.45 9.69 -5.70
C LEU A 69 10.85 9.97 -4.32
N ASN A 70 11.56 9.66 -3.23
CA ASN A 70 11.08 9.93 -1.87
C ASN A 70 11.03 11.42 -1.48
N ASP A 71 11.68 12.30 -2.26
CA ASP A 71 11.62 13.75 -2.04
C ASP A 71 10.38 14.37 -2.71
N ILE A 72 9.90 13.76 -3.79
CA ILE A 72 8.78 14.26 -4.61
C ILE A 72 7.47 13.50 -4.39
N LEU A 73 7.54 12.25 -3.91
CA LEU A 73 6.42 11.37 -3.62
C LEU A 73 6.58 10.83 -2.20
N ILE A 74 5.74 11.33 -1.29
CA ILE A 74 5.75 10.88 0.10
C ILE A 74 4.70 9.79 0.28
N ILE A 75 5.16 8.55 0.46
CA ILE A 75 4.33 7.42 0.86
C ILE A 75 4.66 7.10 2.32
N ASN A 76 3.65 7.05 3.17
CA ASN A 76 3.82 6.56 4.53
C ASN A 76 4.18 5.07 4.47
N GLU A 77 5.38 4.71 4.92
CA GLU A 77 5.93 3.33 4.92
C GLU A 77 5.26 2.43 5.96
N LYS A 78 3.93 2.41 5.97
CA LYS A 78 3.13 1.64 6.93
C LYS A 78 2.77 0.28 6.35
N GLU A 79 2.83 -0.73 7.21
CA GLU A 79 2.16 -2.01 6.95
C GLU A 79 0.65 -1.78 6.91
N LEU A 80 0.04 -1.99 5.74
CA LEU A 80 -1.37 -1.68 5.49
C LEU A 80 -2.28 -2.81 6.00
N VAL A 81 -1.87 -4.05 5.70
CA VAL A 81 -2.43 -5.30 6.22
C VAL A 81 -1.27 -6.24 6.56
N PRO A 82 -1.46 -7.26 7.42
CA PRO A 82 -0.40 -8.19 7.78
C PRO A 82 0.36 -8.75 6.56
N GLY A 83 1.65 -8.45 6.47
CA GLY A 83 2.52 -8.88 5.38
C GLY A 83 2.49 -8.01 4.11
N LEU A 84 1.58 -7.04 3.94
CA LEU A 84 1.69 -6.04 2.86
C LEU A 84 2.27 -4.73 3.39
N LYS A 85 3.46 -4.39 2.88
CA LYS A 85 4.16 -3.18 3.29
C LYS A 85 4.86 -2.48 2.13
N TRP A 86 4.95 -1.15 2.24
CA TRP A 86 5.74 -0.33 1.35
C TRP A 86 7.23 -0.47 1.67
N ASN A 87 8.06 -0.44 0.63
CA ASN A 87 9.51 -0.48 0.73
C ASN A 87 10.10 0.51 -0.26
N TYR A 88 10.98 1.38 0.21
CA TYR A 88 11.75 2.30 -0.61
C TYR A 88 13.17 1.77 -0.86
N THR A 89 13.63 1.83 -2.10
CA THR A 89 15.00 1.43 -2.45
C THR A 89 15.62 2.34 -3.48
N THR A 90 16.92 2.53 -3.36
CA THR A 90 17.77 3.21 -4.34
C THR A 90 18.88 2.29 -4.86
N ASN A 91 18.76 0.98 -4.63
CA ASN A 91 19.84 0.04 -4.89
C ASN A 91 19.74 -0.54 -6.31
N GLY A 92 20.83 -0.38 -7.08
CA GLY A 92 20.97 -0.87 -8.45
C GLY A 92 20.69 0.20 -9.51
N ASP A 93 21.23 -0.02 -10.71
CA ASP A 93 21.20 0.96 -11.81
C ASP A 93 19.77 1.35 -12.23
N TYR A 94 18.82 0.40 -12.14
CA TYR A 94 17.41 0.63 -12.45
C TYR A 94 16.67 1.45 -11.37
N ASN A 95 17.16 1.48 -10.12
CA ASN A 95 16.49 2.16 -9.01
C ASN A 95 17.26 3.39 -8.51
N LYS A 96 18.27 3.86 -9.26
CA LYS A 96 19.20 4.91 -8.83
C LYS A 96 18.50 6.20 -8.36
N ASP A 97 17.39 6.54 -9.01
CA ASP A 97 16.61 7.75 -8.74
C ASP A 97 15.49 7.53 -7.70
N GLY A 98 15.34 6.29 -7.20
CA GLY A 98 14.37 5.90 -6.18
C GLY A 98 13.24 5.03 -6.73
N THR A 99 12.84 4.04 -5.93
CA THR A 99 11.73 3.14 -6.25
C THR A 99 10.95 2.80 -5.00
N TYR A 100 9.64 3.03 -5.04
CA TYR A 100 8.69 2.50 -4.07
C TYR A 100 8.15 1.16 -4.56
N SER A 101 8.02 0.19 -3.66
CA SER A 101 7.41 -1.11 -3.94
C SER A 101 6.50 -1.50 -2.79
N LEU A 102 5.20 -1.68 -3.07
CA LEU A 102 4.28 -2.38 -2.19
C LEU A 102 4.50 -3.88 -2.39
N ARG A 103 4.92 -4.58 -1.34
CA ARG A 103 5.26 -6.01 -1.40
C ARG A 103 4.34 -6.82 -0.52
N ASP A 104 3.93 -7.98 -1.02
CA ASP A 104 3.32 -9.04 -0.22
C ASP A 104 4.43 -9.99 0.26
N GLU A 105 4.74 -9.90 1.55
CA GLU A 105 5.75 -10.70 2.25
C GLU A 105 5.19 -11.98 2.87
N THR A 106 3.92 -12.30 2.62
CA THR A 106 3.33 -13.58 3.07
C THR A 106 3.82 -14.77 2.22
N TYR A 107 4.50 -14.50 1.11
CA TYR A 107 5.24 -15.48 0.31
C TYR A 107 6.62 -15.77 0.91
N ALA A 108 7.16 -16.97 0.65
CA ALA A 108 8.56 -17.29 1.00
C ALA A 108 9.56 -16.33 0.32
N THR A 109 9.25 -15.91 -0.90
CA THR A 109 9.92 -14.84 -1.63
C THR A 109 8.95 -13.69 -1.84
N PRO A 110 9.15 -12.53 -1.20
CA PRO A 110 8.23 -11.39 -1.29
C PRO A 110 7.90 -11.02 -2.74
N GLN A 111 6.62 -10.88 -3.03
CA GLN A 111 6.13 -10.51 -4.36
C GLN A 111 5.79 -9.02 -4.42
N VAL A 112 6.01 -8.37 -5.56
CA VAL A 112 5.76 -6.93 -5.72
C VAL A 112 4.38 -6.72 -6.34
N VAL A 113 3.47 -6.10 -5.60
CA VAL A 113 2.09 -5.84 -6.02
C VAL A 113 2.00 -4.52 -6.79
N LEU A 114 2.65 -3.47 -6.28
CA LEU A 114 2.73 -2.17 -6.95
C LEU A 114 4.18 -1.68 -6.88
N ARG A 115 4.72 -1.22 -8.01
CA ARG A 115 6.03 -0.60 -8.11
C ARG A 115 5.89 0.78 -8.72
N ILE A 116 6.62 1.75 -8.19
CA ILE A 116 6.74 3.10 -8.75
C ILE A 116 8.22 3.42 -8.79
N THR A 117 8.74 3.76 -9.97
CA THR A 117 10.15 4.02 -10.21
C THR A 117 10.31 5.37 -10.90
N LEU A 118 11.15 6.22 -10.34
CA LEU A 118 11.59 7.45 -11.01
C LEU A 118 12.72 7.09 -11.98
N ASN A 119 12.64 7.61 -13.22
CA ASN A 119 13.74 7.58 -14.17
C ASN A 119 13.98 9.00 -14.69
N LYS A 120 14.99 9.68 -14.13
CA LYS A 120 15.35 11.05 -14.54
C LYS A 120 16.06 11.10 -15.89
N SER A 121 16.60 9.98 -16.38
CA SER A 121 17.26 9.95 -17.70
C SER A 121 16.24 9.96 -18.84
N GLU A 122 15.03 9.47 -18.58
CA GLU A 122 13.91 9.45 -19.52
C GLU A 122 12.83 10.48 -19.18
N ASN A 123 12.97 11.22 -18.07
CA ASN A 123 11.97 12.13 -17.51
C ASN A 123 10.59 11.46 -17.33
N VAL A 124 10.60 10.25 -16.80
CA VAL A 124 9.38 9.46 -16.58
C VAL A 124 9.31 8.91 -15.17
N ILE A 125 8.09 8.88 -14.63
CA ILE A 125 7.74 8.06 -13.49
C ILE A 125 7.01 6.83 -14.01
N LYS A 126 7.61 5.66 -13.86
CA LYS A 126 7.03 4.38 -14.28
C LYS A 126 6.29 3.77 -13.12
N TYR A 127 5.12 3.21 -13.36
CA TYR A 127 4.44 2.38 -12.37
C TYR A 127 3.99 1.05 -12.95
N ARG A 128 3.96 0.03 -12.09
CA ARG A 128 3.54 -1.33 -12.43
C ARG A 128 2.62 -1.88 -11.36
N ILE A 129 1.46 -2.39 -11.74
CA ILE A 129 0.49 -3.04 -10.84
C ILE A 129 0.32 -4.49 -11.27
N ASN A 130 0.44 -5.41 -10.31
CA ASN A 130 0.25 -6.83 -10.52
C ASN A 130 -0.57 -7.43 -9.37
N CYS A 131 -1.89 -7.50 -9.56
CA CYS A 131 -2.80 -8.04 -8.55
C CYS A 131 -2.60 -9.55 -8.30
N LYS A 132 -2.00 -10.30 -9.23
CA LYS A 132 -1.70 -11.74 -9.06
C LYS A 132 -0.65 -12.01 -7.99
N ASN A 133 0.16 -10.99 -7.68
CA ASN A 133 1.20 -11.05 -6.66
C ASN A 133 0.65 -10.89 -5.23
N ILE A 134 -0.66 -10.75 -5.06
CA ILE A 134 -1.35 -10.81 -3.76
C ILE A 134 -1.68 -12.28 -3.45
N LYS A 135 -1.28 -12.76 -2.28
CA LYS A 135 -1.45 -14.17 -1.89
C LYS A 135 -2.90 -14.48 -1.56
N ILE A 136 -3.54 -15.32 -2.40
CA ILE A 136 -4.93 -15.75 -2.19
C ILE A 136 -5.13 -16.38 -0.81
N SER A 137 -4.21 -17.22 -0.34
CA SER A 137 -4.38 -17.93 0.94
C SER A 137 -4.43 -17.01 2.17
N THR A 138 -4.06 -15.73 2.02
CA THR A 138 -3.98 -14.78 3.13
C THR A 138 -4.85 -13.55 2.89
N HIS A 139 -4.98 -13.11 1.63
CA HIS A 139 -5.59 -11.84 1.24
C HIS A 139 -6.52 -12.02 0.02
N GLU A 140 -7.36 -13.05 0.03
CA GLU A 140 -8.28 -13.39 -1.08
C GLU A 140 -9.13 -12.20 -1.53
N LYS A 141 -9.87 -11.59 -0.60
CA LYS A 141 -10.75 -10.44 -0.87
C LYS A 141 -9.98 -9.22 -1.37
N LEU A 142 -8.79 -8.97 -0.83
CA LEU A 142 -7.93 -7.89 -1.31
C LEU A 142 -7.54 -8.10 -2.78
N ARG A 143 -7.22 -9.34 -3.17
CA ARG A 143 -6.90 -9.68 -4.56
C ARG A 143 -8.12 -9.47 -5.46
N GLU A 144 -9.30 -9.91 -5.03
CA GLU A 144 -10.55 -9.68 -5.79
C GLU A 144 -10.80 -8.19 -6.03
N MET A 145 -10.71 -7.35 -4.98
CA MET A 145 -10.88 -5.90 -5.12
C MET A 145 -9.79 -5.25 -5.99
N CYS A 146 -8.56 -5.76 -5.95
CA CYS A 146 -7.49 -5.30 -6.83
C CYS A 146 -7.81 -5.60 -8.29
N ILE A 147 -8.23 -6.83 -8.59
CA ILE A 147 -8.61 -7.26 -9.94
C ILE A 147 -9.85 -6.52 -10.43
N GLU A 148 -10.83 -6.25 -9.57
CA GLU A 148 -12.00 -5.45 -9.93
C GLU A 148 -11.61 -4.03 -10.38
N LYS A 149 -10.60 -3.44 -9.74
CA LYS A 149 -10.17 -2.06 -10.01
C LYS A 149 -9.17 -1.91 -11.15
N TRP A 150 -8.20 -2.81 -11.25
CA TRP A 150 -7.08 -2.72 -12.19
C TRP A 150 -7.03 -3.89 -13.18
N GLY A 151 -7.91 -4.88 -13.07
CA GLY A 151 -7.87 -6.08 -13.89
C GLY A 151 -6.85 -7.12 -13.41
N ASP A 152 -6.84 -8.26 -14.09
CA ASP A 152 -5.98 -9.40 -13.76
C ASP A 152 -4.64 -9.38 -14.54
N GLU A 153 -4.42 -8.37 -15.37
CA GLU A 153 -3.22 -8.21 -16.16
C GLU A 153 -2.11 -7.48 -15.38
N ASP A 154 -0.88 -7.67 -15.83
CA ASP A 154 0.28 -6.96 -15.29
C ASP A 154 0.37 -5.58 -15.98
N ILE A 155 -0.20 -4.57 -15.35
CA ILE A 155 -0.23 -3.21 -15.89
C ILE A 155 1.13 -2.57 -15.73
N GLN A 156 1.63 -1.93 -16.79
CA GLN A 156 2.82 -1.11 -16.78
C GLN A 156 2.54 0.17 -17.55
N GLU A 157 2.74 1.31 -16.88
CA GLU A 157 2.47 2.63 -17.43
C GLU A 157 3.58 3.60 -17.04
N GLU A 158 3.69 4.69 -17.81
CA GLU A 158 4.71 5.71 -17.64
C GLU A 158 4.06 7.09 -17.72
N VAL A 159 4.45 7.97 -16.81
CA VAL A 159 4.00 9.36 -16.76
C VAL A 159 5.20 10.27 -17.00
N ASN A 160 5.14 11.05 -18.09
CA ASN A 160 6.20 11.99 -18.47
C ASN A 160 6.13 13.27 -17.64
N PHE A 161 7.29 13.91 -17.43
CA PHE A 161 7.39 15.20 -16.77
C PHE A 161 8.48 16.10 -17.37
#